data_AF-A0A5C7VQT5-F1
#
_entry.id   AF-A0A5C7VQT5-F1
#
_cell.length_a   1.000
_cell.length_b   1.000
_cell.length_c   1.000
_cell.angle_alpha   90.00
_cell.angle_beta   90.00
_cell.angle_gamma   90.00
#
_symmetry.space_group_name_H-M   'P 1'
#
loop_
_entity.id
_entity.type
_entity.pdbx_description
1 polymer ?
#
loop_
_entity_poly.entity_id
_entity_poly.type
_entity_poly.pdbx_seq_one_letter_code
_entity_poly.pdbx_strand_id
1 'polypeptide(L)' 'MALAWNEIKDRALAFSRDWAKAESEDADAKPFWIEFFQVVGINQRRIGSFEQKVKKLRAIN' A
#
# COMPACT_ATOMS: atom_id res chain seq x y z
N MET A 1 14.39 -15.07 2.10
CA MET A 1 13.60 -16.22 1.63
C MET A 1 12.27 -15.69 1.11
N ALA A 2 11.72 -16.23 0.03
CA ALA A 2 10.38 -15.82 -0.43
C ALA A 2 9.32 -16.22 0.59
N LEU A 3 8.26 -15.43 0.74
CA LEU A 3 7.14 -15.76 1.64
C LEU A 3 6.44 -17.04 1.15
N ALA A 4 5.96 -17.84 2.11
CA ALA A 4 5.15 -19.01 1.78
C ALA A 4 3.74 -18.58 1.32
N TRP A 5 3.13 -19.36 0.43
CA TRP A 5 1.77 -19.08 -0.06
C TRP A 5 0.72 -18.99 1.05
N ASN A 6 0.82 -19.83 2.08
CA ASN A 6 -0.08 -19.79 3.23
C ASN A 6 0.05 -18.48 4.01
N GLU A 7 1.27 -17.99 4.18
CA GLU A 7 1.53 -16.72 4.86
C GLU A 7 0.97 -15.52 4.08
N ILE A 8 1.13 -15.51 2.75
CA ILE A 8 0.53 -14.48 1.89
C ILE A 8 -1.00 -14.51 2.02
N LYS A 9 -1.60 -15.70 2.01
CA LYS A 9 -3.05 -15.87 2.15
C LYS A 9 -3.56 -15.34 3.49
N ASP A 10 -2.88 -15.68 4.59
CA ASP A 10 -3.27 -15.25 5.93
C ASP A 10 -3.16 -13.73 6.08
N ARG A 11 -2.07 -13.13 5.57
CA ARG A 11 -1.89 -11.67 5.53
C ARG A 11 -2.95 -10.98 4.67
N ALA A 12 -3.30 -11.53 3.52
CA ALA A 12 -4.32 -10.97 2.64
C ALA A 12 -5.70 -10.99 3.32
N LEU A 13 -6.04 -12.09 4.02
CA LEU A 13 -7.29 -12.19 4.76
C LEU A 13 -7.35 -11.17 5.90
N ALA A 14 -6.27 -11.02 6.67
CA ALA A 14 -6.19 -9.99 7.71
C ALA A 14 -6.37 -8.59 7.13
N PHE A 15 -5.58 -8.23 6.10
CA PHE A 15 -5.67 -6.94 5.41
C PHE A 15 -7.11 -6.62 4.97
N SER A 16 -7.80 -7.58 4.33
CA SER A 16 -9.18 -7.36 3.86
C SER A 16 -10.17 -7.05 4.98
N ARG A 17 -9.93 -7.56 6.20
CA ARG A 17 -10.78 -7.34 7.37
C ARG A 17 -10.48 -5.99 8.01
N ASP A 18 -9.19 -5.67 8.15
CA ASP A 18 -8.73 -4.42 8.76
C ASP A 18 -9.15 -3.21 7.93
N TRP A 19 -9.10 -3.33 6.61
CA TRP A 19 -9.49 -2.27 5.67
C TRP A 19 -10.94 -2.40 5.15
N ALA A 20 -11.77 -3.25 5.75
CA ALA A 20 -13.15 -3.49 5.28
C ALA A 20 -14.05 -2.24 5.30
N LYS A 21 -13.66 -1.19 6.05
CA LYS A 21 -14.40 0.07 6.21
C LYS A 21 -13.65 1.29 5.67
N ALA A 22 -12.58 1.08 4.90
CA ALA A 22 -11.85 2.16 4.26
C ALA A 22 -12.78 2.90 3.29
N GLU A 23 -12.94 4.20 3.46
CA GLU A 23 -13.86 5.00 2.65
C GLU A 23 -13.33 6.39 2.27
N SER A 24 -12.26 6.85 2.91
CA SER A 24 -11.72 8.19 2.68
C SER A 24 -10.35 8.14 2.03
N GLU A 25 -10.27 8.39 0.72
CA GLU A 25 -9.00 8.37 -0.01
C GLU A 25 -7.95 9.31 0.62
N ASP A 26 -8.35 10.52 1.02
CA ASP A 26 -7.43 11.52 1.58
C ASP A 26 -6.83 11.08 2.92
N ALA A 27 -7.61 10.37 3.74
CA ALA A 27 -7.15 9.87 5.04
C ALA A 27 -6.41 8.53 4.93
N ASP A 28 -6.88 7.65 4.03
CA ASP A 28 -6.57 6.22 4.07
C ASP A 28 -5.53 5.80 3.04
N ALA A 29 -5.38 6.53 1.92
CA ALA A 29 -4.63 6.03 0.76
C ALA A 29 -3.20 5.60 1.10
N LYS A 30 -2.47 6.43 1.85
CA LYS A 30 -1.06 6.16 2.16
C LYS A 30 -0.87 4.91 3.06
N PRO A 31 -1.51 4.81 4.23
CA PRO A 31 -1.43 3.60 5.05
C PRO A 31 -1.99 2.36 4.34
N PHE A 32 -3.09 2.49 3.58
CA PHE A 32 -3.68 1.39 2.80
C PHE A 32 -2.65 0.74 1.87
N TRP A 33 -1.97 1.55 1.05
CA TRP A 33 -0.98 1.02 0.10
C TRP A 33 0.22 0.38 0.78
N ILE A 34 0.70 0.98 1.89
CA ILE A 34 1.83 0.42 2.65
C ILE A 34 1.48 -0.99 3.16
N GLU A 35 0.32 -1.14 3.80
CA GLU A 35 -0.11 -2.41 4.38
C GLU A 35 -0.48 -3.44 3.32
N PHE A 36 -1.10 -3.00 2.21
CA PHE A 36 -1.39 -3.87 1.07
C PHE A 36 -0.11 -4.52 0.52
N PHE A 37 0.94 -3.73 0.29
CA PHE A 37 2.21 -4.26 -0.21
C PHE A 37 2.96 -5.13 0.81
N GLN A 38 2.70 -4.93 2.10
CA GLN A 38 3.22 -5.79 3.16
C GLN A 38 2.65 -7.22 3.12
N VAL A 39 1.45 -7.42 2.53
CA VAL A 39 0.87 -8.75 2.28
C VAL A 39 1.82 -9.65 1.49
N VAL A 40 2.51 -9.08 0.50
CA VAL A 40 3.49 -9.80 -0.34
C VAL A 40 4.94 -9.58 0.10
N GLY A 41 5.16 -9.03 1.30
CA GLY A 41 6.48 -8.88 1.90
C GLY A 41 7.28 -7.68 1.40
N ILE A 42 6.65 -6.72 0.73
CA ILE A 42 7.29 -5.47 0.36
C ILE A 42 7.17 -4.51 1.54
N ASN A 43 8.30 -4.08 2.09
CA ASN A 43 8.32 -3.18 3.25
C ASN A 43 8.22 -1.69 2.83
N GLN A 44 7.80 -0.85 3.77
CA GLN A 44 7.66 0.59 3.58
C GLN A 44 8.93 1.28 3.08
N ARG A 45 10.12 0.86 3.53
CA ARG A 45 11.40 1.43 3.08
C ARG A 45 11.61 1.23 1.58
N ARG A 46 11.23 0.06 1.07
CA ARG A 46 11.26 -0.24 -0.36
C ARG A 46 10.20 0.57 -1.11
N ILE A 47 8.99 0.70 -0.58
CA ILE A 47 7.90 1.49 -1.19
C ILE A 47 8.27 2.97 -1.29
N GLY A 48 8.82 3.56 -0.21
CA GLY A 48 9.22 4.96 -0.18
C GLY A 48 10.27 5.33 -1.24
N SER A 49 11.08 4.37 -1.70
CA SER A 49 12.01 4.61 -2.81
C SER A 49 11.31 4.76 -4.17
N PHE A 50 10.10 4.23 -4.31
CA PHE A 50 9.28 4.33 -5.51
C PHE A 50 8.27 5.49 -5.45
N GLU A 51 8.03 6.09 -4.28
CA GLU A 51 7.19 7.28 -4.14
C GLU A 51 7.87 8.47 -4.87
N GLN A 52 7.39 8.75 -6.09
CA GLN A 52 7.82 9.91 -6.87
C GLN A 52 6.73 10.98 -6.84
N LYS A 53 7.12 12.22 -6.53
CA LYS A 53 6.19 13.36 -6.66
C LYS A 53 5.79 13.49 -8.12
N VAL A 54 4.49 13.42 -8.39
CA VAL A 54 3.94 13.71 -9.72
C VAL A 54 4.40 15.12 -10.11
N LYS A 55 5.10 15.22 -11.25
CA LYS A 55 5.45 16.51 -11.83
C LYS A 55 4.16 17.14 -12.36
N LYS A 56 3.54 18.01 -11.55
CA LYS A 56 2.42 18.81 -12.01
C LYS A 56 2.92 19.71 -13.13
N LEU A 57 2.31 19.62 -14.31
CA LEU A 57 2.47 20.64 -15.34
C LEU A 57 1.99 21.95 -14.73
N ARG A 58 2.85 22.98 -14.70
CA ARG A 58 2.40 24.31 -14.29
C ARG A 58 1.31 24.71 -15.28
N ALA A 59 0.14 25.09 -14.78
CA ALA A 59 -0.86 25.74 -15.61
C ALA A 59 -0.20 26.95 -16.25
N ILE A 60 -0.22 26.99 -17.59
CA ILE A 60 0.15 28.16 -18.37
C ILE A 60 -0.93 29.19 -18.06
N ASN A 61 -0.58 30.22 -17.28
CA ASN A 61 -1.37 31.45 -17.22
C ASN A 61 -1.13 32.26 -18.48
#